data_AF-A0A1F9QPA5-F1
#
_entry.id   AF-A0A1F9QPA5-F1
#
_cell.length_a   1.000
_cell.length_b   1.000
_cell.length_c   1.000
_cell.angle_alpha   90.00
_cell.angle_beta   90.00
_cell.angle_gamma   90.00
#
_symmetry.space_group_name_H-M   'P 1'
#
loop_
_entity.id
_entity.type
_entity.pdbx_description
1 polymer ?
#
loop_
_entity_poly.entity_id
_entity_poly.type
_entity_poly.pdbx_seq_one_letter_code
_entity_poly.pdbx_strand_id
1 'polypeptide(L)'
;MKKIKIYALSTCLWCKRTKKFFEDRKISFEAVDYDKADEAEQERIMAEMRGKGGGGSFPYVCIGEEVVQGYDPDEFERLLGCGKK
;
A
#
# COMPACT_ATOMS: atom_id res chain seq x y z
N MET A 1 -0.44 -4.23 16.46
CA MET A 1 0.25 -4.41 15.17
C MET A 1 -0.59 -3.75 14.09
N LYS A 2 -0.05 -2.80 13.32
CA LYS A 2 -0.81 -2.15 12.24
C LYS A 2 -0.86 -3.13 11.05
N LYS A 3 -2.07 -3.43 10.54
CA LYS A 3 -2.21 -4.21 9.30
C LYS A 3 -1.79 -3.32 8.13
N ILE A 4 -0.79 -3.76 7.37
CA ILE A 4 -0.32 -3.04 6.20
C ILE A 4 -0.79 -3.81 4.98
N LYS A 5 -1.54 -3.13 4.12
CA LYS A 5 -1.99 -3.65 2.83
C LYS A 5 -1.43 -2.76 1.73
N ILE A 6 -0.86 -3.37 0.71
CA ILE A 6 -0.25 -2.70 -0.43
C ILE A 6 -0.98 -3.17 -1.67
N TYR A 7 -1.78 -2.27 -2.26
CA TYR A 7 -2.31 -2.49 -3.59
C TYR A 7 -1.29 -2.02 -4.62
N ALA A 8 -0.87 -2.96 -5.44
CA ALA A 8 0.19 -2.80 -6.39
C ALA A 8 -0.28 -3.21 -7.79
N LEU A 9 0.43 -2.76 -8.81
CA LEU A 9 0.35 -3.31 -10.15
C LEU A 9 1.60 -4.12 -10.43
N SER A 10 1.45 -5.33 -10.99
CA SER A 10 2.56 -6.24 -11.25
C SER A 10 3.58 -5.63 -12.24
N THR A 11 3.11 -4.76 -13.12
CA THR A 11 3.88 -4.03 -14.14
C THR A 11 4.57 -2.77 -13.61
N CYS A 12 4.25 -2.31 -12.40
CA CYS A 12 4.76 -1.04 -11.89
C CYS A 12 6.06 -1.21 -11.11
N LEU A 13 7.12 -0.52 -11.56
CA LEU A 13 8.44 -0.54 -10.92
C LEU A 13 8.39 -0.02 -9.47
N TRP A 14 7.58 1.00 -9.23
CA TRP A 14 7.42 1.62 -7.90
C TRP A 14 6.85 0.64 -6.88
N CYS A 15 5.88 -0.17 -7.28
CA CYS A 15 5.29 -1.19 -6.41
C CYS A 15 6.33 -2.20 -5.91
N LYS A 16 7.24 -2.64 -6.78
CA LYS A 16 8.34 -3.55 -6.40
C LYS A 16 9.27 -2.90 -5.38
N ARG A 17 9.58 -1.59 -5.55
CA ARG A 17 10.39 -0.85 -4.57
C ARG A 17 9.66 -0.72 -3.23
N THR A 18 8.35 -0.49 -3.24
CA THR A 18 7.53 -0.46 -2.02
C THR A 18 7.62 -1.79 -1.26
N LYS A 19 7.31 -2.92 -1.92
CA LYS A 19 7.36 -4.25 -1.28
C LYS A 19 8.73 -4.51 -0.65
N LYS A 20 9.80 -4.24 -1.40
CA LYS A 20 11.17 -4.43 -0.93
C LYS A 20 11.52 -3.55 0.28
N PHE A 21 10.98 -2.32 0.36
CA PHE A 21 11.18 -1.45 1.51
C PHE A 21 10.57 -2.02 2.80
N PHE A 22 9.35 -2.58 2.72
CA PHE A 22 8.73 -3.20 3.88
C PHE A 22 9.39 -4.54 4.25
N GLU A 23 9.85 -5.34 3.26
CA GLU A 23 10.61 -6.57 3.50
C GLU A 23 11.94 -6.31 4.19
N ASP A 24 12.69 -5.30 3.75
CA ASP A 24 13.98 -4.90 4.33
C ASP A 24 13.84 -4.54 5.81
N ARG A 25 12.74 -3.87 6.16
CA ARG A 25 12.40 -3.53 7.56
C ARG A 25 11.81 -4.69 8.36
N LYS A 26 11.66 -5.88 7.77
CA LYS A 26 11.00 -7.07 8.36
C LYS A 26 9.60 -6.78 8.90
N ILE A 27 8.87 -5.93 8.20
CA ILE A 27 7.50 -5.58 8.57
C ILE A 27 6.56 -6.52 7.82
N SER A 28 5.59 -7.11 8.53
CA SER A 28 4.55 -7.90 7.87
C SER A 28 3.60 -6.99 7.11
N PHE A 29 3.55 -7.17 5.78
CA PHE A 29 2.61 -6.49 4.90
C PHE A 29 1.96 -7.49 3.97
N GLU A 30 0.75 -7.16 3.53
CA GLU A 30 -0.02 -7.92 2.57
C GLU A 30 0.01 -7.17 1.25
N ALA A 31 0.62 -7.74 0.22
CA ALA A 31 0.67 -7.13 -1.10
C ALA A 31 -0.34 -7.81 -2.03
N VAL A 32 -1.28 -7.04 -2.54
CA VAL A 32 -2.30 -7.50 -3.51
C VAL A 32 -2.01 -6.84 -4.84
N ASP A 33 -1.79 -7.65 -5.87
CA ASP A 33 -1.60 -7.16 -7.23
C ASP A 33 -2.98 -6.97 -7.89
N TYR A 34 -3.42 -5.73 -8.07
CA TYR A 34 -4.75 -5.38 -8.61
C TYR A 34 -5.02 -6.00 -9.99
N ASP A 35 -3.96 -6.13 -10.81
CA ASP A 35 -4.01 -6.77 -12.14
C ASP A 35 -4.25 -8.30 -12.08
N LYS A 36 -3.86 -8.94 -10.98
CA LYS A 36 -4.03 -10.38 -10.74
C LYS A 36 -5.18 -10.71 -9.79
N ALA A 37 -5.84 -9.68 -9.26
CA ALA A 37 -6.92 -9.83 -8.32
C ALA A 37 -8.22 -10.12 -9.07
N ASP A 38 -9.09 -10.95 -8.49
CA ASP A 38 -10.42 -11.20 -9.02
C ASP A 38 -11.27 -9.92 -9.02
N GLU A 39 -12.28 -9.89 -9.87
CA GLU A 39 -13.19 -8.75 -10.05
C GLU A 39 -13.81 -8.30 -8.70
N ALA A 40 -14.16 -9.25 -7.83
CA ALA A 40 -14.67 -8.97 -6.50
C ALA A 40 -13.66 -8.24 -5.58
N GLU A 41 -12.38 -8.56 -5.70
CA GLU A 41 -11.31 -7.89 -4.93
C GLU A 41 -10.99 -6.53 -5.56
N GLN A 42 -10.99 -6.43 -6.89
CA GLN A 42 -10.85 -5.15 -7.59
C GLN A 42 -11.95 -4.15 -7.19
N GLU A 43 -13.20 -4.59 -7.12
CA GLU A 43 -14.31 -3.76 -6.63
C GLU A 43 -14.12 -3.34 -5.17
N ARG A 44 -13.65 -4.25 -4.30
CA ARG A 44 -13.34 -3.92 -2.89
C ARG A 44 -12.26 -2.86 -2.79
N ILE A 45 -11.19 -2.99 -3.57
CA ILE A 45 -10.07 -2.05 -3.59
C ILE A 45 -10.56 -0.69 -4.10
N MET A 46 -11.34 -0.68 -5.18
CA MET A 46 -11.92 0.54 -5.73
C MET A 46 -12.86 1.22 -4.73
N ALA A 47 -13.68 0.45 -4.01
CA ALA A 47 -14.56 0.95 -2.95
C ALA A 47 -13.77 1.52 -1.76
N GLU A 48 -12.70 0.84 -1.30
CA GLU A 48 -11.82 1.37 -0.25
C GLU A 48 -11.10 2.64 -0.70
N MET A 49 -10.52 2.66 -1.91
CA MET A 49 -9.87 3.84 -2.47
C MET A 49 -10.86 5.00 -2.52
N ARG A 50 -12.05 4.78 -3.09
CA ARG A 50 -13.08 5.83 -3.20
C ARG A 50 -13.58 6.29 -1.83
N GLY A 51 -13.76 5.37 -0.88
CA GLY A 51 -14.19 5.69 0.49
C GLY A 51 -13.15 6.49 1.27
N LYS A 52 -11.86 6.31 0.95
CA LYS A 52 -10.75 7.05 1.56
C LYS A 52 -10.30 8.27 0.74
N GLY A 53 -11.02 8.62 -0.33
CA GLY A 53 -10.74 9.79 -1.17
C GLY A 53 -9.60 9.61 -2.17
N GLY A 54 -9.19 8.37 -2.44
CA GLY A 54 -8.13 8.03 -3.38
C GLY A 54 -8.58 7.93 -4.82
N GLY A 55 -7.78 8.50 -5.72
CA GLY A 55 -8.08 8.65 -7.14
C GLY A 55 -7.63 7.50 -8.05
N GLY A 56 -7.32 6.33 -7.50
CA GLY A 56 -6.82 5.19 -8.28
C GLY A 56 -5.33 5.29 -8.65
N SER A 57 -4.54 6.05 -7.89
CA SER A 57 -3.09 6.08 -8.05
C SER A 57 -2.43 4.86 -7.38
N PHE A 58 -1.68 4.11 -8.18
CA PHE A 58 -0.85 2.99 -7.70
C PHE A 58 0.63 3.40 -7.62
N PRO A 59 1.39 2.97 -6.61
CA PRO A 59 1.02 2.05 -5.53
C PRO A 59 0.12 2.69 -4.47
N TYR A 60 -0.83 1.92 -3.93
CA TYR A 60 -1.70 2.38 -2.84
C TYR A 60 -1.37 1.58 -1.57
N VAL A 61 -1.03 2.26 -0.48
CA VAL A 61 -0.61 1.60 0.76
C VAL A 61 -1.56 1.99 1.89
N CYS A 62 -2.32 1.03 2.38
CA CYS A 62 -3.13 1.14 3.59
C CYS A 62 -2.29 0.72 4.80
N ILE A 63 -2.09 1.62 5.77
CA ILE A 63 -1.42 1.34 7.04
C ILE A 63 -2.44 1.57 8.17
N GLY A 64 -3.19 0.52 8.52
CA GLY A 64 -4.29 0.64 9.47
C GLY A 64 -5.41 1.53 8.92
N GLU A 65 -5.62 2.69 9.56
CA GLU A 65 -6.61 3.68 9.11
C GLU A 65 -6.06 4.62 8.04
N GLU A 66 -4.74 4.86 8.06
CA GLU A 66 -4.10 5.81 7.15
C GLU A 66 -3.84 5.19 5.78
N VAL A 67 -3.83 6.05 4.75
CA VAL A 67 -3.59 5.67 3.37
C VAL A 67 -2.58 6.57 2.72
N VAL A 68 -1.66 5.94 1.99
CA VAL A 68 -0.66 6.60 1.17
C VAL A 68 -0.91 6.24 -0.27
N GLN A 69 -1.03 7.26 -1.10
CA GLN A 69 -1.13 7.12 -2.55
C GLN A 69 0.21 7.47 -3.15
N GLY A 70 0.83 6.52 -3.84
CA GLY A 70 2.16 6.68 -4.43
C GLY A 70 3.26 5.97 -3.63
N TYR A 71 4.48 6.07 -4.15
CA TYR A 71 5.68 5.58 -3.48
C TYR A 71 6.33 6.73 -2.72
N ASP A 72 5.96 6.87 -1.44
CA ASP A 72 6.53 7.86 -0.54
C ASP A 72 7.18 7.17 0.66
N PRO A 73 8.48 6.86 0.60
CA PRO A 73 9.19 6.21 1.69
C PRO A 73 9.12 7.01 2.99
N ASP A 74 9.22 8.34 2.93
CA ASP A 74 9.12 9.24 4.09
C ASP A 74 7.78 9.07 4.83
N GLU A 75 6.67 9.00 4.09
CA GLU A 75 5.33 8.81 4.64
C GLU A 75 5.22 7.41 5.27
N PHE A 76 5.76 6.37 4.61
CA PHE A 76 5.80 5.02 5.20
C PHE A 76 6.55 5.02 6.53
N GLU A 77 7.69 5.69 6.64
CA GLU A 77 8.45 5.77 7.90
C GLU A 77 7.70 6.48 9.02
N ARG A 78 7.00 7.58 8.68
CA ARG A 78 6.13 8.30 9.60
C ARG A 78 5.00 7.41 10.11
N LEU A 79 4.29 6.75 9.22
CA LEU A 79 3.14 5.90 9.54
C LEU A 79 3.53 4.65 10.34
N LEU A 80 4.69 4.08 10.03
CA LEU A 80 5.26 2.95 10.75
C LEU A 80 5.80 3.33 12.13
N GLY A 81 5.94 4.64 12.43
CA GLY A 81 6.44 5.11 13.71
C GLY A 81 7.94 4.88 13.90
N CYS A 82 8.71 4.71 12.82
CA CYS A 82 10.17 4.66 12.87
C CYS A 82 10.78 6.08 12.95
N GLY A 83 9.94 7.12 12.90
CA GLY A 83 10.31 8.49 13.21
C GLY A 83 10.86 8.58 14.63
N LYS A 84 12.19 8.72 14.71
CA LYS A 84 12.95 9.03 15.92
C LYS A 84 12.18 10.02 16.81
N LYS A 85 11.93 9.61 18.05
CA LYS A 85 11.98 10.52 19.19
C LYS A 85 13.22 10.17 20.00
#